data_AF-A0A523GL25-F1
#
_entry.id   AF-A0A523GL25-F1
#
_cell.length_a   1.000
_cell.length_b   1.000
_cell.length_c   1.000
_cell.angle_alpha   90.00
_cell.angle_beta   90.00
_cell.angle_gamma   90.00
#
_symmetry.space_group_name_H-M   'P 1'
#
loop_
_entity.id
_entity.type
_entity.pdbx_description
1 polymer ?
#
loop_
_entity_poly.entity_id
_entity_poly.type
_entity_poly.pdbx_seq_one_letter_code
_entity_poly.pdbx_strand_id
1 'polypeptide(L)'
;MTENFLDATAIMALIQFIENMKESGKLLLISGVTGEVERIFRRAGIDKAVGEENIFSSDTAVLKSTKHALQRALDYVNSTGEKPYRVRLFYSRPEKAKL
;
A
#
# COMPACT_ATOMS: atom_id res chain seq x y z
N MET A 1 -13.77 13.82 15.96
CA MET A 1 -12.69 14.07 14.99
C MET A 1 -11.46 13.35 15.50
N THR A 2 -11.13 12.19 14.95
CA THR A 2 -9.87 11.51 15.24
C THR A 2 -8.86 12.01 14.22
N GLU A 3 -8.04 12.98 14.61
CA GLU A 3 -6.96 13.49 13.77
C GLU A 3 -5.85 12.44 13.72
N ASN A 4 -5.63 11.84 12.56
CA ASN A 4 -4.53 10.90 12.33
C ASN A 4 -3.34 11.71 11.81
N PHE A 5 -2.61 12.33 12.72
CA PHE A 5 -1.37 13.01 12.36
C PHE A 5 -0.24 11.99 12.22
N LEU A 6 0.21 11.77 10.99
CA LEU A 6 1.58 11.30 10.79
C LEU A 6 2.51 12.45 11.18
N ASP A 7 3.19 12.31 12.32
CA ASP A 7 4.17 13.29 12.77
C ASP A 7 5.46 13.23 11.95
N ALA A 8 6.34 14.23 12.15
CA ALA A 8 7.59 14.32 11.42
C ALA A 8 8.50 13.10 11.64
N THR A 9 8.47 12.50 12.84
CA THR A 9 9.27 11.33 13.19
C THR A 9 8.82 10.10 12.39
N ALA A 10 7.51 9.87 12.30
CA ALA A 10 6.94 8.80 11.50
C ALA A 10 7.24 8.97 10.01
N ILE A 11 7.20 10.21 9.50
CA ILE A 11 7.56 10.51 8.11
C ILE A 11 9.04 10.24 7.85
N MET A 12 9.94 10.66 8.73
CA MET A 12 11.38 10.40 8.60
C MET A 12 11.69 8.91 8.62
N ALA A 13 11.07 8.16 9.55
CA ALA A 13 11.22 6.71 9.60
C ALA A 13 10.71 6.02 8.33
N LEU A 14 9.59 6.49 7.78
CA LEU A 14 9.05 5.97 6.53
C LEU A 14 9.96 6.27 5.34
N ILE A 15 10.55 7.46 5.25
CA ILE A 15 11.52 7.81 4.19
C ILE A 15 12.73 6.87 4.25
N GLN A 16 13.31 6.66 5.43
CA GLN A 16 14.44 5.75 5.59
C GLN A 16 14.08 4.31 5.24
N PHE A 17 12.85 3.88 5.58
CA PHE A 17 12.36 2.57 5.17
C PHE A 17 12.22 2.45 3.64
N ILE A 18 11.72 3.48 2.96
CA ILE A 18 11.60 3.52 1.49
C ILE A 18 12.98 3.39 0.84
N GLU A 19 13.98 4.12 1.34
CA GLU A 19 15.37 4.05 0.86
C GLU A 19 15.93 2.62 1.00
N ASN A 20 15.80 2.02 2.19
CA ASN A 20 16.24 0.64 2.42
C ASN A 20 15.56 -0.38 1.49
N MET A 21 14.27 -0.20 1.21
CA MET A 21 13.52 -1.08 0.30
C MET A 21 14.02 -0.94 -1.14
N LYS A 22 14.31 0.29 -1.59
CA LYS A 22 14.89 0.54 -2.91
C LYS A 22 16.29 -0.05 -3.05
N GLU A 23 17.16 0.19 -2.08
CA GLU A 23 18.54 -0.33 -2.09
C GLU A 23 18.58 -1.87 -2.13
N SER A 24 17.61 -2.51 -1.48
CA SER A 24 17.47 -3.97 -1.50
C SER A 24 16.68 -4.51 -2.70
N GLY A 25 16.30 -3.67 -3.66
CA GLY A 25 15.58 -4.08 -4.87
C GLY A 25 14.17 -4.60 -4.61
N LYS A 26 13.54 -4.19 -3.51
CA LYS A 26 12.20 -4.65 -3.10
C LYS A 26 11.13 -3.67 -3.53
N LEU A 27 10.01 -4.21 -4.00
CA LEU A 27 8.79 -3.43 -4.23
C LEU A 27 8.13 -3.10 -2.89
N LEU A 28 7.84 -1.82 -2.67
CA LEU A 28 7.05 -1.34 -1.54
C LEU A 28 5.68 -0.87 -2.04
N LEU A 29 4.61 -1.40 -1.47
CA LEU A 29 3.24 -0.99 -1.72
C LEU A 29 2.61 -0.48 -0.43
N ILE A 30 1.87 0.63 -0.50
CA ILE A 30 1.17 1.21 0.66
C ILE A 30 -0.33 1.20 0.37
N SER A 31 -1.11 0.48 1.18
CA SER A 31 -2.58 0.39 1.02
C SER A 31 -3.32 1.07 2.16
N GLY A 32 -4.54 1.54 1.89
CA GLY A 32 -5.41 2.16 2.87
C GLY A 32 -5.07 3.62 3.17
N VAL A 33 -4.39 4.32 2.24
CA VAL A 33 -4.00 5.72 2.46
C VAL A 33 -5.22 6.63 2.46
N THR A 34 -5.50 7.30 3.57
CA THR A 34 -6.61 8.27 3.65
C THR A 34 -6.22 9.58 2.94
N GLY A 35 -7.21 10.39 2.54
CA GLY A 35 -6.94 11.66 1.84
C GLY A 35 -6.13 12.68 2.66
N GLU A 36 -6.13 12.57 3.99
CA GLU A 36 -5.23 13.35 4.85
C GLU A 36 -3.78 12.87 4.74
N VAL A 37 -3.55 11.56 4.90
CA VAL A 37 -2.21 10.96 4.76
C VAL A 37 -1.68 11.17 3.34
N GLU A 38 -2.52 11.10 2.32
CA GLU A 38 -2.14 11.35 0.92
C GLU A 38 -1.62 12.78 0.71
N ARG A 39 -2.20 13.77 1.40
CA ARG A 39 -1.69 15.16 1.38
C ARG A 39 -0.34 15.27 2.07
N ILE A 40 -0.14 14.56 3.19
CA ILE A 40 1.15 14.51 3.88
C ILE A 40 2.21 13.86 2.98
N PHE A 41 1.89 12.75 2.33
CA PHE A 41 2.79 12.04 1.42
C PHE A 41 3.24 12.93 0.26
N ARG A 42 2.31 13.62 -0.41
CA ARG A 42 2.63 14.60 -1.46
C ARG A 42 3.57 15.71 -0.99
N ARG A 43 3.32 16.25 0.21
CA ARG A 43 4.15 17.32 0.78
C ARG A 43 5.54 16.84 1.15
N ALA A 44 5.65 15.61 1.64
CA ALA A 44 6.91 14.98 2.01
C ALA A 44 7.65 14.34 0.81
N GLY A 45 7.06 14.31 -0.38
CA GLY A 45 7.63 13.66 -1.57
C GLY A 45 7.63 12.13 -1.51
N ILE A 46 6.84 11.53 -0.61
CA ILE A 46 6.75 10.08 -0.43
C ILE A 46 6.12 9.41 -1.65
N ASP A 47 5.13 10.05 -2.26
CA ASP A 47 4.48 9.61 -3.50
C ASP A 47 5.48 9.41 -4.64
N LYS A 48 6.37 10.38 -4.83
CA LYS A 48 7.45 10.29 -5.82
C LYS A 48 8.52 9.28 -5.43
N ALA A 49 8.80 9.16 -4.14
CA ALA A 49 9.77 8.19 -3.65
C ALA A 49 9.26 6.75 -3.85
N VAL A 50 8.01 6.45 -3.50
CA VAL A 50 7.43 5.10 -3.60
C VAL A 50 6.97 4.76 -5.03
N GLY A 51 6.62 5.78 -5.82
CA GLY A 51 5.88 5.63 -7.07
C GLY A 51 4.38 5.73 -6.80
N GLU A 52 3.70 6.65 -7.50
CA GLU A 52 2.26 6.90 -7.31
C GLU A 52 1.43 5.63 -7.58
N GLU A 53 1.88 4.79 -8.51
CA GLU A 53 1.23 3.53 -8.87
C GLU A 53 1.31 2.45 -7.77
N ASN A 54 2.12 2.68 -6.74
CA ASN A 54 2.34 1.77 -5.62
C ASN A 54 1.61 2.22 -4.34
N ILE A 55 0.86 3.33 -4.41
CA ILE A 55 0.05 3.86 -3.30
C ILE A 55 -1.43 3.69 -3.63
N PHE A 56 -2.15 3.03 -2.73
CA PHE A 56 -3.56 2.71 -2.89
C PHE A 56 -4.38 3.43 -1.82
N SER A 57 -5.17 4.41 -2.24
CA SER A 57 -6.03 5.17 -1.33
C SER A 57 -7.08 4.28 -0.68
N SER A 58 -7.53 4.68 0.51
CA SER A 58 -8.63 4.03 1.21
C SER A 58 -9.93 4.24 0.45
N ASP A 59 -10.78 3.22 0.45
CA ASP A 59 -12.08 3.23 -0.22
C ASP A 59 -13.17 2.84 0.79
N THR A 60 -14.38 3.34 0.57
CA THR A 60 -15.60 2.91 1.28
C THR A 60 -15.86 1.41 1.16
N ALA A 61 -15.47 0.81 0.03
CA ALA A 61 -15.52 -0.64 -0.14
C ALA A 61 -14.42 -1.33 0.67
N VAL A 62 -14.84 -2.09 1.69
CA VAL A 62 -13.97 -2.86 2.58
C VAL A 62 -12.96 -3.70 1.78
N LEU A 63 -11.68 -3.60 2.15
CA LEU A 63 -10.52 -4.31 1.56
C LEU A 63 -10.22 -4.03 0.08
N LYS A 64 -10.93 -3.11 -0.61
CA LYS A 64 -10.65 -2.83 -2.03
C LYS A 64 -9.22 -2.35 -2.26
N SER A 65 -8.74 -1.44 -1.41
CA SER A 65 -7.36 -0.93 -1.45
C SER A 65 -6.33 -2.05 -1.28
N THR A 66 -6.53 -2.92 -0.29
CA THR A 66 -5.68 -4.09 -0.04
C THR A 66 -5.72 -5.08 -1.21
N LYS A 67 -6.88 -5.32 -1.82
CA LYS A 67 -7.02 -6.17 -2.99
C LYS A 67 -6.22 -5.64 -4.17
N HIS A 68 -6.27 -4.33 -4.44
CA HIS A 68 -5.49 -3.71 -5.53
C HIS A 68 -3.99 -3.78 -5.27
N ALA A 69 -3.55 -3.51 -4.03
CA ALA A 69 -2.15 -3.66 -3.65
C ALA A 69 -1.65 -5.11 -3.85
N LEU A 70 -2.44 -6.10 -3.42
CA LEU A 70 -2.09 -7.51 -3.62
C LEU A 70 -2.05 -7.92 -5.10
N GLN A 71 -2.94 -7.37 -5.92
CA GLN A 71 -2.91 -7.62 -7.37
C GLN A 71 -1.61 -7.06 -7.98
N ARG A 72 -1.25 -5.82 -7.66
CA ARG A 72 0.00 -5.19 -8.11
C ARG A 72 1.24 -5.96 -7.66
N ALA A 73 1.24 -6.46 -6.41
CA ALA A 73 2.30 -7.32 -5.89
C ALA A 73 2.41 -8.62 -6.68
N LEU A 74 1.28 -9.24 -7.00
CA LEU A 74 1.25 -10.47 -7.79
C LEU A 74 1.78 -10.23 -9.22
N ASP A 75 1.37 -9.13 -9.86
CA ASP A 75 1.82 -8.77 -11.20
C ASP A 75 3.34 -8.53 -11.22
N TYR A 76 3.90 -7.89 -10.19
CA TYR A 76 5.34 -7.71 -10.04
C TYR A 76 6.09 -9.03 -9.87
N VAL A 77 5.65 -9.86 -8.92
CA VAL A 77 6.33 -11.14 -8.66
C VAL A 77 6.26 -12.06 -9.87
N ASN A 78 5.17 -12.02 -10.64
CA ASN A 78 5.02 -12.78 -11.87
C ASN A 78 5.83 -12.22 -13.05
N SER A 79 6.18 -10.93 -13.06
CA SER A 79 7.02 -10.34 -14.10
C SER A 79 8.51 -10.62 -13.87
N THR A 80 8.92 -10.85 -12.62
CA THR A 80 10.33 -11.09 -12.25
C THR A 80 10.63 -12.55 -11.88
N GLY A 81 9.61 -13.36 -11.59
CA GLY A 81 9.77 -14.73 -11.10
C GLY A 81 9.92 -15.77 -12.21
N GLU A 82 10.63 -16.87 -11.92
CA GLU A 82 10.79 -17.99 -12.86
C GLU A 82 9.50 -18.80 -13.08
N LYS A 83 8.52 -18.68 -12.16
CA LYS A 83 7.25 -19.42 -12.17
C LYS A 83 6.09 -18.51 -11.78
N PRO A 84 4.88 -18.75 -12.30
CA PRO A 84 3.71 -17.96 -11.94
C PRO A 84 3.28 -18.26 -10.51
N TYR A 85 3.26 -17.24 -9.68
CA TYR A 85 2.69 -17.25 -8.34
C TYR A 85 1.17 -17.05 -8.41
N ARG A 86 0.46 -17.50 -7.37
CA ARG A 86 -0.97 -17.25 -7.20
C ARG A 86 -1.26 -16.82 -5.77
N VAL A 87 -1.95 -15.70 -5.60
CA VAL A 87 -2.44 -15.24 -4.29
C VAL A 87 -3.83 -15.83 -4.04
N ARG A 88 -4.05 -16.40 -2.85
CA ARG A 88 -5.38 -16.83 -2.38
C ARG A 88 -5.68 -16.11 -1.07
N LEU A 89 -6.77 -15.35 -1.04
CA LEU A 89 -7.27 -14.72 0.19
C LEU A 89 -8.25 -15.68 0.85
N PHE A 90 -7.90 -16.18 2.02
CA PHE A 90 -8.79 -16.96 2.87
C PHE A 90 -9.37 -16.02 3.93
N TYR A 91 -10.68 -15.82 3.91
CA TYR A 91 -11.39 -15.08 4.94
C TYR A 91 -12.67 -15.84 5.31
N SER A 92 -13.02 -15.82 6.59
CA SER A 92 -14.30 -16.32 7.05
C SER A 92 -15.39 -15.37 6.56
N ARG A 93 -16.30 -15.86 5.71
CA ARG A 93 -17.42 -15.04 5.22
C ARG A 93 -18.34 -14.74 6.41
N PRO A 94 -18.54 -13.47 6.82
CA PRO A 94 -19.53 -13.16 7.84
C PRO A 94 -20.92 -13.46 7.28
N GLU A 95 -21.78 -14.12 8.06
CA GLU A 95 -23.12 -14.60 7.65
C GLU A 95 -24.01 -13.52 7.03
N LYS A 96 -23.74 -12.23 7.31
CA LYS A 96 -24.57 -11.09 6.89
C LYS A 96 -24.08 -10.34 5.65
N ALA A 97 -23.07 -10.82 4.93
CA ALA A 97 -22.63 -10.17 3.68
C ALA A 97 -23.64 -10.40 2.53
N LYS A 98 -24.65 -9.51 2.42
CA LYS A 98 -25.52 -9.40 1.25
C LYS A 98 -24.80 -8.65 0.13
N LEU A 99 -24.92 -9.19 -1.09
CA LEU A 99 -24.43 -8.61 -2.35
C LEU A 99 -25.26 -7.39 -2.76
#